data_AF-A0A366X2V6-F1
#
_entry.id   AF-A0A366X2V6-F1
#
_cell.length_a   1.000
_cell.length_b   1.000
_cell.length_c   1.000
_cell.angle_alpha   90.00
_cell.angle_beta   90.00
_cell.angle_gamma   90.00
#
_symmetry.space_group_name_H-M   'P 1'
#
loop_
_entity.id
_entity.type
_entity.pdbx_description
1 polymer ?
#
loop_
_entity_poly.entity_id
_entity_poly.type
_entity_poly.pdbx_seq_one_letter_code
_entity_poly.pdbx_strand_id
1 'polypeptide(L)' 'MADIVTLKAICDELKLAPREARERLRAAASNSKANPELAKARKPRTPWQWVKGSIAEKEAKKVLREPKK' A
#
# COMPACT_ATOMS: atom_id res chain seq x y z
N MET A 1 -19.18 3.95 9.42
CA MET A 1 -18.74 3.07 8.33
C MET A 1 -17.28 3.41 8.06
N ALA A 2 -16.33 2.49 8.27
CA ALA A 2 -14.94 2.78 7.97
C ALA A 2 -14.75 2.79 6.45
N ASP A 3 -14.35 3.92 5.87
CA ASP A 3 -13.96 3.99 4.47
C ASP A 3 -12.70 3.14 4.27
N ILE A 4 -12.83 1.97 3.65
CA ILE A 4 -11.69 1.11 3.35
C ILE A 4 -11.19 1.46 1.95
N VAL A 5 -9.96 1.94 1.87
CA VAL A 5 -9.27 2.16 0.61
C VAL A 5 -8.57 0.86 0.21
N THR A 6 -8.94 0.34 -0.94
CA THR A 6 -8.29 -0.85 -1.50
C THR A 6 -7.13 -0.45 -2.40
N LEU A 7 -6.13 -1.33 -2.52
CA LEU A 7 -5.05 -1.13 -3.49
C LEU A 7 -5.57 -0.93 -4.91
N LYS A 8 -6.66 -1.61 -5.29
CA LYS A 8 -7.26 -1.44 -6.61
C LYS A 8 -7.67 0.02 -6.85
N ALA A 9 -8.38 0.63 -5.89
CA ALA A 9 -8.77 2.04 -5.98
C ALA A 9 -7.55 2.98 -6.11
N ILE A 10 -6.48 2.73 -5.34
CA ILE A 10 -5.25 3.53 -5.45
C ILE A 10 -4.55 3.30 -6.80
N CYS A 11 -4.54 2.07 -7.32
CA CYS A 11 -3.96 1.76 -8.63
C CYS A 11 -4.74 2.44 -9.76
N ASP A 12 -6.07 2.43 -9.68
CA ASP A 12 -6.94 3.07 -10.67
C ASP A 12 -6.76 4.60 -10.64
N GLU A 13 -6.65 5.21 -9.45
CA GLU A 13 -6.39 6.64 -9.27
C GLU A 13 -5.00 7.06 -9.79
N LEU A 14 -3.97 6.25 -9.50
CA LEU A 14 -2.59 6.50 -9.92
C LEU A 14 -2.26 5.97 -11.32
N LYS A 15 -3.22 5.33 -12.00
CA LYS A 15 -3.02 4.60 -13.28
C LYS A 15 -1.81 3.65 -13.24
N LEU A 16 -1.61 2.97 -12.11
CA LEU A 16 -0.52 2.01 -11.91
C LEU A 16 -0.96 0.60 -12.25
N ALA A 17 -0.05 -0.20 -12.79
CA ALA A 17 -0.28 -1.61 -12.99
C ALA A 17 -0.48 -2.31 -11.62
N PRO A 18 -1.58 -3.06 -11.41
CA PRO A 18 -1.84 -3.72 -10.13
C PRO A 18 -0.73 -4.70 -9.69
N ARG A 19 -0.01 -5.28 -10.65
CA ARG A 19 1.16 -6.14 -10.39
C ARG A 19 2.31 -5.33 -9.78
N GLU A 20 2.71 -4.26 -10.45
CA GLU A 20 3.82 -3.42 -10.03
C GLU A 20 3.54 -2.76 -8.69
N ALA A 21 2.32 -2.23 -8.50
CA ALA A 21 1.89 -1.67 -7.23
C ALA A 21 1.96 -2.69 -6.08
N ARG A 22 1.56 -3.95 -6.33
CA ARG A 22 1.68 -5.03 -5.34
C ARG A 22 3.13 -5.36 -5.02
N GLU A 23 4.01 -5.41 -6.02
CA GLU A 23 5.44 -5.70 -5.79
C GLU A 23 6.13 -4.58 -5.01
N ARG A 24 5.87 -3.32 -5.37
CA ARG A 24 6.36 -2.15 -4.64
C ARG A 24 5.91 -2.14 -3.19
N LEU A 25 4.62 -2.37 -2.94
CA LEU A 25 4.09 -2.47 -1.58
C LEU A 25 4.64 -3.66 -0.81
N ARG A 26 4.86 -4.80 -1.48
CA ARG A 26 5.49 -5.96 -0.84
C ARG A 26 6.92 -5.65 -0.42
N ALA A 27 7.70 -4.99 -1.27
CA ALA A 27 9.05 -4.54 -0.94
C ALA A 27 9.06 -3.53 0.21
N ALA A 28 8.15 -2.55 0.19
CA ALA A 28 8.01 -1.56 1.26
C ALA A 28 7.57 -2.18 2.59
N ALA A 29 6.66 -3.16 2.57
CA ALA A 29 6.21 -3.86 3.77
C ALA A 29 7.26 -4.85 4.29
N SER A 30 8.15 -5.35 3.42
CA SER A 30 9.36 -6.06 3.86
C SER A 30 10.36 -5.11 4.52
N ASN A 31 10.33 -3.82 4.19
CA ASN A 31 11.14 -2.79 4.84
C ASN A 31 10.42 -2.20 6.06
N SER A 32 10.28 -3.00 7.11
CA SER A 32 9.66 -2.62 8.38
C SER A 32 10.36 -1.44 9.09
N LYS A 33 11.61 -1.13 8.72
CA LYS A 33 12.31 0.10 9.18
C LYS A 33 11.77 1.36 8.54
N ALA A 34 11.35 1.29 7.27
CA ALA A 34 10.84 2.44 6.53
C ALA A 34 9.33 2.61 6.70
N ASN A 35 8.57 1.51 6.79
CA ASN A 35 7.11 1.52 6.88
C ASN A 35 6.62 0.45 7.89
N PRO A 36 6.75 0.70 9.20
CA PRO A 36 6.38 -0.27 10.22
C PRO A 36 4.87 -0.56 10.25
N GLU A 37 4.02 0.42 9.96
CA GLU A 37 2.55 0.25 9.99
C GLU A 37 2.06 -0.47 8.73
N LEU A 38 2.62 -0.17 7.57
CA LEU A 38 2.41 -0.96 6.35
C LEU A 38 2.82 -2.43 6.53
N ALA A 39 3.97 -2.66 7.18
CA ALA A 39 4.48 -4.00 7.47
C ALA A 39 3.57 -4.77 8.43
N LYS A 40 3.07 -4.12 9.49
CA LYS A 40 2.12 -4.72 10.45
C LYS A 40 0.75 -5.00 9.82
N ALA A 41 0.27 -4.13 8.93
CA ALA A 41 -1.00 -4.33 8.24
C ALA A 41 -0.93 -5.48 7.21
N ARG A 42 0.28 -5.89 6.79
CA ARG A 42 0.48 -6.93 5.79
C ARG A 42 0.22 -8.33 6.37
N LYS A 43 -0.94 -8.91 6.05
CA LYS A 43 -1.19 -10.35 6.22
C LYS A 43 -0.87 -11.13 4.93
N PRO A 44 -0.30 -12.34 5.01
CA PRO A 44 -0.12 -13.21 3.85
C PRO A 44 -1.48 -13.55 3.21
N ARG A 45 -1.54 -13.58 1.87
CA ARG A 45 -2.72 -13.97 1.07
C ARG A 45 -3.96 -13.09 1.22
N THR A 46 -3.91 -12.00 1.99
CA THR A 46 -5.00 -11.02 2.05
C THR A 46 -4.84 -9.92 1.01
N PRO A 47 -5.96 -9.40 0.47
CA PRO A 47 -5.93 -8.21 -0.37
C PRO A 47 -5.41 -7.00 0.41
N TRP A 48 -4.68 -6.13 -0.27
CA TRP A 48 -4.22 -4.86 0.29
C TRP A 48 -5.40 -3.92 0.48
N GLN A 49 -5.70 -3.62 1.73
CA GLN A 49 -6.79 -2.77 2.18
C GLN A 49 -6.30 -1.94 3.36
N TRP A 50 -6.60 -0.67 3.36
CA TRP A 50 -6.25 0.26 4.44
C TRP A 50 -7.47 1.06 4.84
N VAL A 51 -7.52 1.47 6.11
CA VAL A 51 -8.53 2.41 6.57
C VAL A 51 -8.15 3.80 6.03
N LYS A 52 -9.11 4.51 5.43
CA LYS A 52 -8.92 5.86 4.92
C LYS A 52 -8.48 6.78 6.07
N GLY A 53 -7.38 7.50 5.87
CA GLY A 53 -6.73 8.35 6.87
C GLY A 53 -5.72 7.63 7.76
N SER A 54 -5.57 6.30 7.65
CA SER A 54 -4.58 5.55 8.45
C SER A 54 -3.15 5.82 8.00
N ILE A 55 -2.20 5.62 8.92
CA ILE A 55 -0.76 5.76 8.65
C ILE A 55 -0.33 4.77 7.56
N ALA A 56 -0.83 3.53 7.62
CA ALA A 56 -0.54 2.51 6.62
C ALA A 56 -1.05 2.90 5.21
N GLU A 57 -2.19 3.59 5.08
CA GLU A 57 -2.65 4.13 3.78
C GLU A 57 -1.70 5.23 3.26
N LYS A 58 -1.28 6.15 4.13
CA LYS A 58 -0.35 7.22 3.76
C LYS A 58 0.99 6.67 3.30
N GLU A 59 1.52 5.68 4.03
CA GLU A 59 2.73 4.95 3.64
C GLU A 59 2.54 4.24 2.30
N ALA A 60 1.41 3.54 2.10
CA ALA A 60 1.11 2.86 0.85
C ALA A 60 1.06 3.84 -0.34
N LYS A 61 0.34 4.95 -0.20
CA LYS A 61 0.25 6.00 -1.23
C LYS A 61 1.62 6.60 -1.52
N LYS A 62 2.43 6.86 -0.49
CA LYS A 62 3.79 7.38 -0.66
C LYS A 62 4.67 6.42 -1.46
N VAL A 63 4.68 5.14 -1.09
CA VAL A 63 5.43 4.08 -1.78
C VAL A 63 5.00 3.92 -3.25
N LEU A 64 3.70 4.03 -3.52
CA LEU A 64 3.19 3.91 -4.88
C LEU A 64 3.48 5.15 -5.73
N ARG A 65 3.52 6.33 -5.09
CA ARG A 65 3.74 7.63 -5.73
C ARG A 65 5.22 7.97 -5.95
N GLU A 66 6.14 7.43 -5.15
CA GLU A 66 7.59 7.50 -5.40
C GLU A 66 8.03 6.29 -6.24
N PRO A 67 8.06 6.38 -7.59
CA PRO A 67 8.69 5.36 -8.40
C PRO A 67 10.16 5.27 -7.98
N LYS A 68 10.57 4.07 -7.55
CA LYS A 68 11.97 3.75 -7.31
C LYS A 68 12.72 3.96 -8.63
N LYS A 69 13.57 4.99 -8.68
CA LYS A 69 14.49 5.27 -9.79
C LYS A 69 15.59 4.21 -9.84
#